data_AF-A0A974DLE2-F1
#
_entry.id   AF-A0A974DLE2-F1
#
_cell.length_a   1.000
_cell.length_b   1.000
_cell.length_c   1.000
_cell.angle_alpha   90.00
_cell.angle_beta   90.00
_cell.angle_gamma   90.00
#
_symmetry.space_group_name_H-M   'P 1'
#
loop_
_entity.id
_entity.type
_entity.pdbx_description
1 polymer ?
#
loop_
_entity_poly.entity_id
_entity_poly.type
_entity_poly.pdbx_seq_one_letter_code
_entity_poly.pdbx_strand_id
1 'polypeptide(L)'
;MHVIIAGNNEAEGNEAVTRIQQDTQNEKVEFLYCDLASMKSIRQFVQNFTAKNLCLHVLVNNAGVMLVPERKTADGFEEHFGLNYLGHFLLTNLLLKTMKKSGTENLNARIITVSSATHYVGELNFDDLNSSYCYSPHGAYAQSKLALVMFTYCLQRQLSEDGCYVTANAVDPGVVNTDLYRNVCWPGRLVKWLTAWLFFKTPDEGAATSVYASVAPELEGIGGCYLYSGQKTKSADVSYNEELQRKLWNESCKMAGIPDSA
;
A
#
# COMPACT_ATOMS: atom_id res chain seq x y z
N MET A 1 0.54 -10.29 19.54
CA MET A 1 1.03 -9.99 18.18
C MET A 1 2.01 -8.82 18.29
N HIS A 2 3.13 -8.83 17.58
CA HIS A 2 4.00 -7.64 17.53
C HIS A 2 3.55 -6.78 16.35
N VAL A 3 3.15 -5.53 16.59
CA VAL A 3 2.70 -4.58 15.57
C VAL A 3 3.66 -3.39 15.52
N ILE A 4 4.15 -3.09 14.32
CA ILE A 4 4.94 -1.88 14.06
C ILE A 4 4.07 -0.94 13.24
N ILE A 5 3.79 0.23 13.80
CA ILE A 5 3.10 1.32 13.11
C ILE A 5 4.16 2.17 12.43
N ALA A 6 4.06 2.28 11.11
CA ALA A 6 4.96 3.10 10.31
C ALA A 6 4.21 4.34 9.79
N GLY A 7 4.81 5.51 9.96
CA GLY A 7 4.24 6.78 9.50
C GLY A 7 5.24 7.93 9.57
N ASN A 8 4.84 9.09 9.06
CA ASN A 8 5.71 10.27 8.94
C ASN A 8 5.45 11.35 10.00
N ASN A 9 4.60 11.08 10.98
CA ASN A 9 4.36 11.95 12.13
C ASN A 9 4.62 11.18 13.43
N GLU A 10 5.72 11.50 14.10
CA GLU A 10 6.15 10.81 15.31
C GLU A 10 5.24 11.06 16.51
N ALA A 11 4.66 12.26 16.63
CA ALA A 11 3.75 12.56 17.74
C ALA A 11 2.44 11.78 17.60
N GLU A 12 1.79 11.87 16.43
CA GLU A 12 0.55 11.12 16.14
C GLU A 12 0.77 9.61 16.20
N GLY A 13 1.92 9.13 15.69
CA GLY A 13 2.30 7.73 15.73
C GLY A 13 2.43 7.19 17.16
N ASN A 14 3.14 7.90 18.03
CA ASN A 14 3.30 7.50 19.44
C ASN A 14 2.00 7.61 20.24
N GLU A 15 1.14 8.59 19.92
CA GLU A 15 -0.21 8.68 20.51
C GLU A 15 -1.05 7.46 20.13
N ALA A 16 -1.06 7.07 18.84
CA ALA A 16 -1.77 5.89 18.36
C ALA A 16 -1.25 4.60 19.02
N VAL A 17 0.07 4.44 19.16
CA VAL A 17 0.67 3.31 19.89
C VAL A 17 0.15 3.26 21.32
N THR A 18 0.22 4.38 22.05
CA THR A 18 -0.20 4.45 23.46
C THR A 18 -1.66 4.03 23.61
N ARG A 19 -2.53 4.56 22.74
CA ARG A 19 -3.95 4.20 22.74
C ARG A 19 -4.18 2.72 22.45
N ILE A 20 -3.54 2.16 21.42
CA ILE A 20 -3.72 0.75 21.07
C ILE A 20 -3.22 -0.16 22.19
N GLN A 21 -2.08 0.16 22.82
CA GLN A 21 -1.57 -0.58 23.97
C GLN A 21 -2.57 -0.58 25.14
N GLN A 22 -3.19 0.56 25.43
CA GLN A 22 -4.22 0.68 26.47
C GLN A 22 -5.50 -0.11 26.12
N ASP A 23 -6.01 0.05 24.90
CA ASP A 23 -7.26 -0.58 24.46
C ASP A 23 -7.13 -2.12 24.36
N THR A 24 -5.94 -2.63 24.01
CA THR A 24 -5.72 -4.06 23.74
C THR A 24 -4.89 -4.79 24.80
N GLN A 25 -4.29 -4.07 25.73
CA GLN A 25 -3.30 -4.58 26.71
C GLN A 25 -2.09 -5.26 26.04
N ASN A 26 -1.84 -4.97 24.75
CA ASN A 26 -0.70 -5.51 24.01
C ASN A 26 0.48 -4.54 24.06
N GLU A 27 1.47 -4.83 24.91
CA GLU A 27 2.68 -4.01 25.03
C GLU A 27 3.60 -4.07 23.81
N LYS A 28 3.39 -5.03 22.90
CA LYS A 28 4.21 -5.23 21.68
C LYS A 28 3.66 -4.43 20.50
N VAL A 29 3.37 -3.16 20.73
CA VAL A 29 3.00 -2.19 19.68
C VAL A 29 4.02 -1.07 19.75
N GLU A 30 4.67 -0.76 18.64
CA GLU A 30 5.69 0.30 18.59
C GLU A 30 5.57 1.14 17.31
N PHE A 31 6.07 2.37 17.38
CA PHE A 31 6.14 3.27 16.24
C PHE A 31 7.55 3.27 15.66
N LEU A 32 7.66 3.22 14.33
CA LEU A 32 8.90 3.47 13.62
C LEU A 32 8.65 4.49 12.51
N TYR A 33 9.41 5.58 12.52
CA TYR A 33 9.28 6.63 11.52
C TYR A 33 9.56 6.11 10.12
N CYS A 34 8.65 6.38 9.19
CA CYS A 34 8.79 6.09 7.76
C CYS A 34 7.99 7.12 6.96
N ASP A 35 8.70 7.98 6.22
CA ASP A 35 8.11 8.82 5.20
C ASP A 35 8.22 8.15 3.83
N LEU A 36 7.09 7.70 3.28
CA LEU A 36 7.01 7.07 1.96
C LEU A 36 7.27 8.04 0.81
N ALA A 37 7.23 9.36 1.04
CA ALA A 37 7.65 10.36 0.07
C ALA A 37 9.17 10.61 0.08
N SER A 38 9.96 9.76 0.74
CA SER A 38 11.43 9.86 0.78
C SER A 38 12.08 8.48 0.69
N MET A 39 12.76 8.19 -0.42
CA MET A 39 13.48 6.92 -0.61
C MET A 39 14.58 6.73 0.44
N LYS A 40 15.19 7.83 0.91
CA LYS A 40 16.13 7.81 2.05
C LYS A 40 15.43 7.38 3.33
N SER A 41 14.26 7.95 3.64
CA SER A 41 13.50 7.57 4.84
C SER A 41 13.10 6.10 4.81
N ILE A 42 12.66 5.58 3.65
CA ILE A 42 12.29 4.17 3.49
C ILE A 42 13.48 3.26 3.79
N ARG A 43 14.66 3.57 3.24
CA ARG A 43 15.88 2.79 3.49
C ARG A 43 16.27 2.81 4.97
N GLN A 44 16.15 3.97 5.63
CA GLN A 44 16.42 4.10 7.06
C GLN A 44 15.42 3.31 7.91
N PHE A 45 14.13 3.33 7.56
CA PHE A 45 13.11 2.50 8.21
C PHE A 45 13.45 1.02 8.12
N VAL A 46 13.81 0.53 6.92
CA VAL A 46 14.18 -0.88 6.72
C VAL A 46 15.42 -1.26 7.52
N GLN A 47 16.43 -0.39 7.58
CA GLN A 47 17.62 -0.62 8.43
C GLN A 47 17.24 -0.74 9.90
N ASN A 48 16.44 0.19 10.42
CA ASN A 48 15.98 0.19 11.81
C ASN A 48 15.14 -1.03 12.14
N PHE A 49 14.21 -1.41 11.24
CA PHE A 49 13.41 -2.62 11.39
C PHE A 49 14.28 -3.88 11.40
N THR A 50 15.19 -4.01 10.44
CA THR A 50 16.06 -5.20 10.32
C THR A 50 16.99 -5.35 11.52
N ALA A 51 17.47 -4.24 12.09
CA ALA A 51 18.31 -4.25 13.29
C ALA A 51 17.62 -4.85 14.52
N LYS A 52 16.27 -4.87 14.55
CA LYS A 52 15.49 -5.50 15.63
C LYS A 52 15.48 -7.03 15.55
N ASN A 53 15.92 -7.63 14.44
CA ASN A 53 15.94 -9.09 14.23
C ASN A 53 14.57 -9.76 14.46
N LEU A 54 13.50 -9.10 14.05
CA LEU A 54 12.13 -9.62 14.14
C LEU A 54 11.73 -10.36 12.87
N CYS A 55 10.87 -11.36 13.01
CA CYS A 55 10.16 -11.94 11.86
C CYS A 55 9.10 -10.95 11.33
N LEU A 56 8.95 -10.89 10.02
CA LEU A 56 7.93 -10.10 9.32
C LEU A 56 6.92 -11.03 8.65
N HIS A 57 5.87 -11.37 9.39
CA HIS A 57 4.81 -12.27 8.88
C HIS A 57 3.77 -11.53 8.03
N VAL A 58 3.52 -10.24 8.30
CA VAL A 58 2.53 -9.46 7.55
C VAL A 58 3.10 -8.07 7.26
N LEU A 59 3.01 -7.65 6.00
CA LEU A 59 3.26 -6.28 5.56
C LEU A 59 1.97 -5.70 4.99
N VAL A 60 1.48 -4.60 5.55
CA VAL A 60 0.28 -3.90 5.05
C VAL A 60 0.70 -2.56 4.44
N ASN A 61 0.72 -2.49 3.11
CA ASN A 61 0.94 -1.27 2.34
C ASN A 61 -0.35 -0.44 2.31
N ASN A 62 -0.64 0.25 3.42
CA ASN A 62 -1.89 0.98 3.63
C ASN A 62 -1.79 2.49 3.34
N ALA A 63 -0.67 3.11 3.74
CA ALA A 63 -0.52 4.56 3.72
C ALA A 63 -0.72 5.14 2.29
N GLY A 64 -1.37 6.30 2.21
CA GLY A 64 -1.60 6.96 0.93
C GLY A 64 -2.16 8.37 1.10
N VAL A 65 -2.07 9.15 0.03
CA VAL A 65 -2.70 10.46 -0.15
C VAL A 65 -3.69 10.39 -1.31
N MET A 66 -4.67 11.29 -1.34
CA MET A 66 -5.73 11.29 -2.35
C MET A 66 -6.12 12.70 -2.74
N LEU A 67 -6.26 12.92 -4.06
CA LEU A 67 -6.73 14.16 -4.67
C LEU A 67 -5.97 15.40 -4.15
N VAL A 68 -4.66 15.27 -3.93
CA VAL A 68 -3.81 16.38 -3.51
C VAL A 68 -3.49 17.32 -4.69
N PRO A 69 -3.20 18.61 -4.45
CA PRO A 69 -2.65 19.50 -5.48
C PRO A 69 -1.33 18.96 -6.05
N GLU A 70 -0.92 19.46 -7.20
CA GLU A 70 0.35 19.07 -7.81
C GLU A 70 1.52 19.39 -6.88
N ARG A 71 2.26 18.36 -6.47
CA ARG A 71 3.46 18.44 -5.63
C ARG A 71 4.39 17.31 -5.98
N LYS A 72 5.63 17.43 -5.48
CA LYS A 72 6.66 16.43 -5.63
C LYS A 72 7.11 15.90 -4.29
N THR A 73 7.48 14.62 -4.27
CA THR A 73 8.17 13.96 -3.16
C THR A 73 9.58 14.53 -2.98
N ALA A 74 10.27 14.13 -1.91
CA ALA A 74 11.66 14.56 -1.65
C ALA A 74 12.61 14.14 -2.79
N ASP A 75 12.28 13.07 -3.51
CA ASP A 75 13.04 12.53 -4.63
C ASP A 75 12.57 13.04 -6.00
N GLY A 76 11.60 13.97 -6.03
CA GLY A 76 11.15 14.64 -7.25
C GLY A 76 10.04 13.93 -8.03
N PHE A 77 9.45 12.87 -7.49
CA PHE A 77 8.31 12.17 -8.10
C PHE A 77 7.00 12.88 -7.82
N GLU A 78 6.00 12.72 -8.68
CA GLU A 78 4.63 13.18 -8.38
C GLU A 78 4.11 12.55 -7.09
N GLU A 79 3.39 13.31 -6.26
CA GLU A 79 3.08 12.91 -4.88
C GLU A 79 2.27 11.61 -4.77
N HIS A 80 1.24 11.38 -5.59
CA HIS A 80 0.49 10.12 -5.57
C HIS A 80 1.33 8.94 -6.08
N PHE A 81 1.98 9.08 -7.23
CA PHE A 81 2.82 8.03 -7.81
C PHE A 81 4.00 7.70 -6.89
N GLY A 82 4.66 8.72 -6.35
CA GLY A 82 5.79 8.59 -5.45
C GLY A 82 5.42 7.98 -4.10
N LEU A 83 4.41 8.51 -3.41
CA LEU A 83 4.03 8.05 -2.07
C LEU A 83 3.15 6.79 -2.12
N ASN A 84 2.06 6.80 -2.89
CA ASN A 84 1.09 5.70 -2.88
C ASN A 84 1.61 4.46 -3.60
N TYR A 85 2.57 4.60 -4.52
CA TYR A 85 3.04 3.47 -5.32
C TYR A 85 4.54 3.22 -5.14
N LEU A 86 5.40 4.15 -5.56
CA LEU A 86 6.85 3.90 -5.65
C LEU A 86 7.49 3.71 -4.26
N GLY A 87 7.01 4.41 -3.24
CA GLY A 87 7.44 4.25 -1.86
C GLY A 87 7.12 2.85 -1.32
N HIS A 88 5.91 2.36 -1.54
CA HIS A 88 5.50 0.99 -1.18
C HIS A 88 6.24 -0.08 -1.99
N PHE A 89 6.48 0.18 -3.28
CA PHE A 89 7.28 -0.68 -4.15
C PHE A 89 8.69 -0.86 -3.57
N LEU A 90 9.38 0.24 -3.23
CA LEU A 90 10.71 0.18 -2.64
C LEU A 90 10.69 -0.51 -1.28
N LEU A 91 9.77 -0.11 -0.39
CA LEU A 91 9.64 -0.66 0.96
C LEU A 91 9.46 -2.17 0.92
N THR A 92 8.52 -2.65 0.08
CA THR A 92 8.23 -4.07 -0.06
C THR A 92 9.46 -4.83 -0.54
N ASN A 93 10.09 -4.38 -1.64
CA ASN A 93 11.28 -5.03 -2.20
C ASN A 93 12.44 -5.12 -1.20
N LEU A 94 12.67 -4.09 -0.40
CA LEU A 94 13.72 -4.10 0.62
C LEU A 94 13.40 -5.03 1.80
N LEU A 95 12.13 -5.26 2.11
CA LEU A 95 11.68 -6.17 3.18
C LEU A 95 11.49 -7.63 2.73
N LEU A 96 11.48 -7.90 1.42
CA LEU A 96 11.23 -9.25 0.88
C LEU A 96 12.15 -10.31 1.46
N LYS A 97 13.43 -10.01 1.65
CA LYS A 97 14.38 -10.96 2.25
C LYS A 97 13.97 -11.37 3.67
N THR A 98 13.48 -10.44 4.47
CA THR A 98 13.01 -10.72 5.84
C THR A 98 11.69 -11.47 5.82
N MET A 99 10.77 -11.13 4.91
CA MET A 99 9.51 -11.85 4.75
C MET A 99 9.71 -13.30 4.29
N LYS A 100 10.58 -13.52 3.30
CA LYS A 100 10.94 -14.88 2.82
C LYS A 100 11.54 -15.76 3.91
N LYS A 101 12.30 -15.18 4.85
CA LYS A 101 12.82 -15.89 6.03
C LYS A 101 11.75 -16.18 7.08
N SER A 102 10.69 -15.37 7.12
CA SER A 102 9.63 -15.45 8.13
C SER A 102 8.51 -16.40 7.70
N GLY A 103 8.26 -16.52 6.39
CA GLY A 103 7.31 -17.46 5.82
C GLY A 103 7.81 -18.90 5.89
N THR A 104 6.90 -19.82 6.16
CA THR A 104 7.15 -21.27 6.22
C THR A 104 5.99 -22.01 5.54
N GLU A 105 6.17 -23.29 5.25
CA GLU A 105 5.13 -24.13 4.62
C GLU A 105 3.78 -24.11 5.36
N ASN A 106 3.79 -23.96 6.68
CA ASN A 106 2.59 -23.96 7.51
C ASN A 106 2.07 -22.55 7.84
N LEU A 107 2.83 -21.52 7.49
CA LEU A 107 2.50 -20.12 7.80
C LEU A 107 3.22 -19.21 6.80
N ASN A 108 2.54 -18.83 5.74
CA ASN A 108 3.08 -17.93 4.74
C ASN A 108 3.13 -16.50 5.29
N ALA A 109 4.17 -15.77 4.93
CA ALA A 109 4.16 -14.33 5.11
C ALA A 109 3.22 -13.68 4.08
N ARG A 110 2.52 -12.61 4.45
CA ARG A 110 1.48 -11.99 3.62
C ARG A 110 1.74 -10.52 3.38
N ILE A 111 1.73 -10.12 2.12
CA ILE A 111 1.84 -8.72 1.67
C ILE A 111 0.46 -8.27 1.22
N ILE A 112 -0.11 -7.30 1.92
CA ILE A 112 -1.43 -6.76 1.67
C ILE A 112 -1.29 -5.33 1.15
N THR A 113 -1.71 -5.10 -0.09
CA THR A 113 -1.60 -3.79 -0.73
C THR A 113 -2.96 -3.13 -0.86
N VAL A 114 -3.15 -1.97 -0.21
CA VAL A 114 -4.43 -1.26 -0.20
C VAL A 114 -4.57 -0.38 -1.44
N SER A 115 -5.38 -0.85 -2.40
CA SER A 115 -5.77 -0.11 -3.59
C SER A 115 -7.11 0.62 -3.37
N SER A 116 -7.93 0.78 -4.40
CA SER A 116 -9.24 1.43 -4.41
C SER A 116 -9.95 1.13 -5.73
N ALA A 117 -11.29 1.18 -5.75
CA ALA A 117 -12.10 1.12 -6.97
C ALA A 117 -11.69 2.15 -8.05
N THR A 118 -10.98 3.23 -7.68
CA THR A 118 -10.41 4.19 -8.65
C THR A 118 -9.43 3.55 -9.63
N HIS A 119 -8.85 2.38 -9.31
CA HIS A 119 -7.98 1.64 -10.24
C HIS A 119 -8.72 1.18 -11.52
N TYR A 120 -10.06 1.00 -11.48
CA TYR A 120 -10.84 0.59 -12.66
C TYR A 120 -10.84 1.62 -13.78
N VAL A 121 -10.62 2.89 -13.45
CA VAL A 121 -10.54 4.01 -14.41
C VAL A 121 -9.12 4.57 -14.53
N GLY A 122 -8.14 3.91 -13.91
CA GLY A 122 -6.74 4.29 -13.99
C GLY A 122 -6.15 3.93 -15.35
N GLU A 123 -5.18 4.73 -15.77
CA GLU A 123 -4.36 4.49 -16.96
C GLU A 123 -2.90 4.70 -16.58
N LEU A 124 -2.00 3.83 -17.07
CA LEU A 124 -0.56 4.01 -16.88
C LEU A 124 0.01 4.77 -18.07
N ASN A 125 0.33 6.04 -17.87
CA ASN A 125 1.06 6.82 -18.86
C ASN A 125 2.57 6.56 -18.73
N PHE A 126 3.08 5.56 -19.45
CA PHE A 126 4.52 5.23 -19.40
C PHE A 126 5.42 6.33 -19.95
N ASP A 127 4.91 7.22 -20.79
CA ASP A 127 5.68 8.35 -21.32
C ASP A 127 5.77 9.49 -20.30
N ASP A 128 4.92 9.49 -19.27
CA ASP A 128 4.91 10.48 -18.19
C ASP A 128 4.26 9.93 -16.90
N LEU A 129 4.93 8.97 -16.25
CA LEU A 129 4.45 8.41 -14.97
C LEU A 129 4.35 9.45 -13.86
N ASN A 130 5.03 10.59 -14.00
CA ASN A 130 5.02 11.69 -13.04
C ASN A 130 3.99 12.79 -13.37
N SER A 131 3.10 12.59 -14.36
CA SER A 131 2.07 13.57 -14.73
C SER A 131 2.61 15.02 -14.90
N SER A 132 3.83 15.15 -15.43
CA SER A 132 4.55 16.41 -15.60
C SER A 132 3.98 17.30 -16.72
N TYR A 133 3.27 16.74 -17.70
CA TYR A 133 2.70 17.54 -18.80
C TYR A 133 1.36 18.21 -18.45
N CYS A 134 0.45 17.47 -17.81
CA CYS A 134 -0.87 17.97 -17.44
C CYS A 134 -1.36 17.22 -16.20
N TYR A 135 -1.36 17.91 -15.06
CA TYR A 135 -1.73 17.31 -13.80
C TYR A 135 -3.26 17.26 -13.61
N SER A 136 -3.77 16.05 -13.37
CA SER A 136 -5.13 15.82 -12.89
C SER A 136 -5.06 15.06 -11.57
N PRO A 137 -5.51 15.63 -10.44
CA PRO A 137 -5.50 14.92 -9.15
C PRO A 137 -6.23 13.57 -9.20
N HIS A 138 -7.32 13.49 -9.97
CA HIS A 138 -8.09 12.25 -10.14
C HIS A 138 -7.32 11.23 -10.98
N GLY A 139 -6.72 11.68 -12.09
CA GLY A 139 -5.92 10.83 -12.98
C GLY A 139 -4.67 10.28 -12.29
N ALA A 140 -3.90 11.14 -11.62
CA ALA A 140 -2.70 10.75 -10.88
C ALA A 140 -3.01 9.76 -9.74
N TYR A 141 -4.10 10.01 -8.99
CA TYR A 141 -4.54 9.07 -7.96
C TYR A 141 -4.96 7.72 -8.55
N ALA A 142 -5.81 7.71 -9.58
CA ALA A 142 -6.25 6.48 -10.25
C ALA A 142 -5.08 5.69 -10.85
N GLN A 143 -4.12 6.38 -11.48
CA GLN A 143 -2.87 5.80 -11.97
C GLN A 143 -2.10 5.11 -10.83
N SER A 144 -1.93 5.78 -9.68
CA SER A 144 -1.23 5.19 -8.53
C SER A 144 -1.92 3.93 -8.00
N LYS A 145 -3.26 3.91 -7.99
CA LYS A 145 -4.05 2.76 -7.50
C LYS A 145 -4.05 1.59 -8.49
N LEU A 146 -4.02 1.85 -9.79
CA LEU A 146 -3.78 0.82 -10.81
C LEU A 146 -2.36 0.24 -10.71
N ALA A 147 -1.35 1.10 -10.54
CA ALA A 147 0.04 0.69 -10.39
C ALA A 147 0.23 -0.28 -9.21
N LEU A 148 -0.43 -0.02 -8.07
CA LEU A 148 -0.43 -0.91 -6.90
C LEU A 148 -0.99 -2.31 -7.20
N VAL A 149 -2.08 -2.41 -7.97
CA VAL A 149 -2.68 -3.71 -8.35
C VAL A 149 -1.73 -4.47 -9.28
N MET A 150 -1.20 -3.79 -10.31
CA MET A 150 -0.27 -4.40 -11.26
C MET A 150 1.03 -4.86 -10.60
N PHE A 151 1.57 -4.05 -9.67
CA PHE A 151 2.69 -4.44 -8.84
C PHE A 151 2.40 -5.68 -8.01
N THR A 152 1.22 -5.75 -7.39
CA THR A 152 0.86 -6.90 -6.56
C THR A 152 0.80 -8.19 -7.36
N TYR A 153 0.26 -8.16 -8.58
CA TYR A 153 0.22 -9.34 -9.46
C TYR A 153 1.59 -9.72 -9.99
N CYS A 154 2.41 -8.75 -10.39
CA CYS A 154 3.79 -8.99 -10.79
C CYS A 154 4.59 -9.63 -9.64
N LEU A 155 4.48 -9.05 -8.45
CA LEU A 155 5.14 -9.53 -7.24
C LEU A 155 4.71 -10.97 -6.91
N GLN A 156 3.40 -11.25 -6.90
CA GLN A 156 2.93 -12.60 -6.62
C GLN A 156 3.54 -13.64 -7.58
N ARG A 157 3.60 -13.31 -8.87
CA ARG A 157 4.17 -14.21 -9.88
C ARG A 157 5.63 -14.54 -9.58
N GLN A 158 6.44 -13.53 -9.29
CA GLN A 158 7.83 -13.71 -8.89
C GLN A 158 7.96 -14.54 -7.61
N LEU A 159 7.12 -14.28 -6.60
CA LEU A 159 7.14 -15.05 -5.34
C LEU A 159 6.78 -16.53 -5.55
N SER A 160 5.83 -16.81 -6.46
CA SER A 160 5.48 -18.16 -6.87
C SER A 160 6.60 -18.85 -7.63
N GLU A 161 7.28 -18.16 -8.56
CA GLU A 161 8.43 -18.68 -9.32
C GLU A 161 9.63 -18.97 -8.41
N ASP A 162 9.86 -18.14 -7.40
CA ASP A 162 10.88 -18.34 -6.37
C ASP A 162 10.59 -19.53 -5.42
N GLY A 163 9.36 -20.07 -5.44
CA GLY A 163 8.94 -21.15 -4.56
C GLY A 163 8.94 -20.78 -3.08
N CYS A 164 8.80 -19.49 -2.76
CA CYS A 164 8.85 -19.01 -1.37
C CYS A 164 7.46 -18.97 -0.73
N TYR A 165 7.42 -19.07 0.60
CA TYR A 165 6.17 -19.03 1.38
C TYR A 165 5.73 -17.60 1.68
N VAL A 166 5.62 -16.78 0.63
CA VAL A 166 5.14 -15.40 0.72
C VAL A 166 4.03 -15.19 -0.31
N THR A 167 2.91 -14.60 0.10
CA THR A 167 1.81 -14.25 -0.80
C THR A 167 1.61 -12.74 -0.86
N ALA A 168 1.19 -12.24 -2.02
CA ALA A 168 0.86 -10.83 -2.24
C ALA A 168 -0.58 -10.70 -2.76
N ASN A 169 -1.40 -9.91 -2.08
CA ASN A 169 -2.80 -9.69 -2.41
C ASN A 169 -3.14 -8.19 -2.37
N ALA A 170 -4.00 -7.76 -3.28
CA ALA A 170 -4.50 -6.39 -3.33
C ALA A 170 -5.88 -6.34 -2.67
N VAL A 171 -6.15 -5.28 -1.93
CA VAL A 171 -7.43 -5.09 -1.24
C VAL A 171 -8.02 -3.74 -1.56
N ASP A 172 -9.34 -3.69 -1.66
CA ASP A 172 -10.12 -2.48 -1.73
C ASP A 172 -11.01 -2.41 -0.50
N PRO A 173 -10.78 -1.44 0.39
CA PRO A 173 -11.58 -1.31 1.61
C PRO A 173 -13.01 -0.82 1.31
N GLY A 174 -13.29 -0.38 0.08
CA GLY A 174 -14.50 0.34 -0.31
C GLY A 174 -14.41 1.82 0.02
N VAL A 175 -15.54 2.53 -0.01
CA VAL A 175 -15.59 3.96 0.32
C VAL A 175 -15.51 4.11 1.85
N VAL A 176 -14.33 4.46 2.38
CA VAL A 176 -14.08 4.62 3.83
C VAL A 176 -14.00 6.10 4.21
N ASN A 177 -14.61 6.49 5.33
CA ASN A 177 -14.45 7.83 5.91
C ASN A 177 -13.04 7.95 6.49
N THR A 178 -12.14 8.57 5.75
CA THR A 178 -10.78 8.86 6.21
C THR A 178 -10.49 10.34 6.01
N ASP A 179 -9.50 10.89 6.72
CA ASP A 179 -9.07 12.30 6.61
C ASP A 179 -8.51 12.67 5.22
N LEU A 180 -8.53 11.72 4.27
CA LEU A 180 -8.14 11.80 2.86
C LEU A 180 -8.89 12.86 2.02
N TYR A 181 -9.90 13.54 2.57
CA TYR A 181 -10.70 14.58 1.87
C TYR A 181 -10.37 16.04 2.29
N ARG A 182 -9.21 16.30 2.92
CA ARG A 182 -8.87 17.64 3.45
C ARG A 182 -8.82 18.75 2.38
N ASN A 183 -8.64 18.39 1.11
CA ASN A 183 -8.40 19.32 -0.01
C ASN A 183 -9.63 19.62 -0.90
N VAL A 184 -10.84 19.21 -0.51
CA VAL A 184 -12.07 19.51 -1.30
C VAL A 184 -12.53 20.96 -1.05
N CYS A 185 -12.78 21.72 -2.13
CA CYS A 185 -13.23 23.11 -2.12
C CYS A 185 -14.51 23.34 -1.28
N TRP A 186 -14.71 24.59 -0.84
CA TRP A 186 -15.73 25.05 0.11
C TRP A 186 -17.18 24.56 -0.15
N PRO A 187 -17.70 24.46 -1.40
CA PRO A 187 -19.03 23.90 -1.67
C PRO A 187 -19.11 22.38 -1.46
N GLY A 188 -18.01 21.65 -1.64
CA GLY A 188 -17.94 20.20 -1.43
C GLY A 188 -17.92 19.80 0.04
N ARG A 189 -17.56 20.73 0.95
CA ARG A 189 -17.64 20.49 2.41
C ARG A 189 -19.09 20.40 2.91
N LEU A 190 -20.01 21.16 2.31
CA LEU A 190 -21.42 21.15 2.69
C LEU A 190 -22.11 19.86 2.24
N VAL A 191 -21.82 19.42 1.01
CA VAL A 191 -22.27 18.13 0.47
C VAL A 191 -21.67 16.97 1.28
N LYS A 192 -20.37 17.02 1.61
CA LYS A 192 -19.72 16.06 2.51
C LYS A 192 -20.44 15.98 3.87
N TRP A 193 -20.76 17.10 4.51
CA TRP A 193 -21.47 17.06 5.80
C TRP A 193 -22.85 16.41 5.71
N LEU A 194 -23.56 16.62 4.59
CA LEU A 194 -24.91 16.05 4.36
C LEU A 194 -24.90 14.58 3.91
N THR A 195 -23.84 14.12 3.23
CA THR A 195 -23.78 12.77 2.64
C THR A 195 -22.74 11.84 3.28
N ALA A 196 -21.91 12.35 4.21
CA ALA A 196 -20.87 11.59 4.92
C ALA A 196 -21.40 10.37 5.68
N TRP A 197 -22.64 10.44 6.17
CA TRP A 197 -23.25 9.35 6.92
C TRP A 197 -23.92 8.30 6.02
N LEU A 198 -24.18 8.60 4.74
CA LEU A 198 -24.86 7.68 3.82
C LEU A 198 -23.90 6.79 2.99
N PHE A 199 -22.63 7.17 2.83
CA PHE A 199 -21.71 6.52 1.88
C PHE A 199 -20.35 6.09 2.43
N PHE A 200 -20.02 6.43 3.68
CA PHE A 200 -18.67 6.21 4.19
C PHE A 200 -18.65 5.17 5.31
N LYS A 201 -17.91 4.08 5.06
CA LYS A 201 -17.58 3.06 6.06
C LYS A 201 -16.83 3.65 7.24
N THR A 202 -17.02 3.10 8.43
CA THR A 202 -16.20 3.44 9.61
C THR A 202 -14.74 3.00 9.39
N PRO A 203 -13.76 3.55 10.13
CA PRO A 203 -12.39 3.05 10.09
C PRO A 203 -12.29 1.54 10.36
N ASP A 204 -13.11 1.01 11.25
CA ASP A 204 -13.17 -0.42 11.57
C ASP A 204 -13.66 -1.25 10.36
N GLU A 205 -14.73 -0.81 9.71
CA GLU A 205 -15.25 -1.42 8.49
C GLU A 205 -14.27 -1.31 7.31
N GLY A 206 -13.50 -0.21 7.25
CA GLY A 206 -12.43 -0.02 6.27
C GLY A 206 -11.24 -0.95 6.51
N ALA A 207 -10.86 -1.17 7.78
CA ALA A 207 -9.78 -2.07 8.16
C ALA A 207 -10.16 -3.54 7.98
N ALA A 208 -11.45 -3.89 8.05
CA ALA A 208 -11.93 -5.26 8.04
C ALA A 208 -11.41 -6.10 6.87
N THR A 209 -11.37 -5.54 5.65
CA THR A 209 -10.88 -6.28 4.47
C THR A 209 -9.36 -6.52 4.53
N SER A 210 -8.59 -5.51 4.97
CA SER A 210 -7.14 -5.64 5.14
C SER A 210 -6.78 -6.63 6.25
N VAL A 211 -7.51 -6.59 7.38
CA VAL A 211 -7.35 -7.55 8.48
C VAL A 211 -7.72 -8.94 8.01
N TYR A 212 -8.86 -9.11 7.34
CA TYR A 212 -9.27 -10.39 6.75
C TYR A 212 -8.18 -10.95 5.83
N ALA A 213 -7.66 -10.16 4.89
CA ALA A 213 -6.58 -10.58 4.00
C ALA A 213 -5.30 -10.98 4.77
N SER A 214 -5.03 -10.31 5.88
CA SER A 214 -3.83 -10.52 6.71
C SER A 214 -3.89 -11.79 7.55
N VAL A 215 -5.07 -12.22 8.03
CA VAL A 215 -5.16 -13.29 9.05
C VAL A 215 -6.12 -14.44 8.73
N ALA A 216 -6.95 -14.33 7.68
CA ALA A 216 -7.93 -15.36 7.33
C ALA A 216 -7.24 -16.69 6.98
N PRO A 217 -7.57 -17.82 7.64
CA PRO A 217 -7.01 -19.14 7.32
C PRO A 217 -7.29 -19.60 5.89
N GLU A 218 -8.45 -19.24 5.33
CA GLU A 218 -8.83 -19.59 3.96
C GLU A 218 -8.01 -18.89 2.87
N LEU A 219 -7.18 -17.90 3.24
CA LEU A 219 -6.23 -17.23 2.35
C LEU A 219 -4.80 -17.73 2.54
N GLU A 220 -4.57 -18.73 3.39
CA GLU A 220 -3.25 -19.34 3.56
C GLU A 220 -2.77 -19.97 2.26
N GLY A 221 -1.55 -19.65 1.84
CA GLY A 221 -1.03 -20.08 0.52
C GLY A 221 -1.66 -19.39 -0.70
N ILE A 222 -2.69 -18.55 -0.53
CA ILE A 222 -3.39 -17.92 -1.64
C ILE A 222 -2.84 -16.50 -1.89
N GLY A 223 -2.26 -16.32 -3.07
CA GLY A 223 -1.77 -15.02 -3.55
C GLY A 223 -2.44 -14.58 -4.85
N GLY A 224 -2.15 -13.35 -5.29
CA GLY A 224 -2.58 -12.82 -6.59
C GLY A 224 -4.07 -12.45 -6.65
N CYS A 225 -4.72 -12.30 -5.50
CA CYS A 225 -6.13 -11.93 -5.42
C CYS A 225 -6.31 -10.42 -5.35
N TYR A 226 -7.42 -9.93 -5.90
CA TYR A 226 -8.00 -8.64 -5.55
C TYR A 226 -9.23 -8.88 -4.69
N LEU A 227 -9.26 -8.33 -3.48
CA LEU A 227 -10.32 -8.54 -2.50
C LEU A 227 -11.13 -7.27 -2.31
N TYR A 228 -12.45 -7.38 -2.42
CA TYR A 228 -13.39 -6.32 -2.11
C TYR A 228 -14.39 -6.84 -1.08
N SER A 229 -14.52 -6.14 0.06
CA SER A 229 -15.41 -6.54 1.15
C SER A 229 -15.26 -8.02 1.56
N GLY A 230 -14.00 -8.48 1.67
CA GLY A 230 -13.65 -9.86 2.04
C GLY A 230 -13.83 -10.91 0.93
N GLN A 231 -14.25 -10.53 -0.28
CA GLN A 231 -14.48 -11.47 -1.38
C GLN A 231 -13.50 -11.25 -2.54
N LYS A 232 -13.04 -12.36 -3.14
CA LYS A 232 -12.26 -12.32 -4.38
C LYS A 232 -13.10 -11.74 -5.50
N THR A 233 -12.61 -10.67 -6.11
CA THR A 233 -13.27 -9.93 -7.18
C THR A 233 -12.28 -9.67 -8.31
N LYS A 234 -12.79 -9.49 -9.53
CA LYS A 234 -11.98 -9.15 -10.70
C LYS A 234 -11.58 -7.67 -10.66
N SER A 235 -10.30 -7.38 -10.80
CA SER A 235 -9.77 -6.01 -10.95
C SER A 235 -9.87 -5.52 -12.41
N ALA A 236 -9.37 -4.32 -12.69
CA ALA A 236 -9.34 -3.77 -14.05
C ALA A 236 -8.69 -4.73 -15.06
N ASP A 237 -9.25 -4.87 -16.27
CA ASP A 237 -8.75 -5.82 -17.29
C ASP A 237 -7.28 -5.58 -17.64
N VAL A 238 -6.88 -4.31 -17.78
CA VAL A 238 -5.49 -3.93 -18.07
C VAL A 238 -4.52 -4.37 -16.98
N SER A 239 -4.99 -4.53 -15.74
CA SER A 239 -4.13 -4.91 -14.62
C SER A 239 -3.60 -6.34 -14.75
N TYR A 240 -4.23 -7.20 -15.56
CA TYR A 240 -3.77 -8.56 -15.86
C TYR A 240 -2.73 -8.63 -17.00
N ASN A 241 -2.43 -7.52 -17.67
CA ASN A 241 -1.43 -7.49 -18.74
C ASN A 241 -0.01 -7.63 -18.17
N GLU A 242 0.60 -8.80 -18.36
CA GLU A 242 1.90 -9.14 -17.79
C GLU A 242 3.07 -8.33 -18.37
N GLU A 243 2.96 -7.94 -19.64
CA GLU A 243 3.98 -7.12 -20.30
C GLU A 243 4.02 -5.72 -19.69
N LEU A 244 2.84 -5.12 -19.47
CA LEU A 244 2.72 -3.83 -18.80
C LEU A 244 3.12 -3.91 -17.32
N GLN A 245 2.77 -5.00 -16.62
CA GLN A 245 3.24 -5.26 -15.26
C GLN A 245 4.77 -5.26 -15.19
N ARG A 246 5.43 -5.99 -16.10
CA ARG A 246 6.90 -6.07 -16.17
C ARG A 246 7.51 -4.74 -16.57
N LYS A 247 6.92 -4.03 -17.55
CA LYS A 247 7.38 -2.68 -17.92
C LYS A 247 7.33 -1.73 -16.73
N LEU A 248 6.22 -1.73 -15.98
CA LEU A 248 6.07 -0.92 -14.77
C LEU A 248 7.10 -1.32 -13.71
N TRP A 249 7.29 -2.61 -13.47
CA TRP A 249 8.29 -3.11 -12.52
C TRP A 249 9.71 -2.61 -12.85
N ASN A 250 10.12 -2.74 -14.12
CA ASN A 250 11.45 -2.37 -14.57
C ASN A 250 11.69 -0.86 -14.44
N GLU A 251 10.71 -0.03 -14.82
CA GLU A 251 10.79 1.42 -14.63
C GLU A 251 10.84 1.79 -13.13
N SER A 252 10.06 1.10 -12.30
CA SER A 252 10.08 1.28 -10.84
C SER A 252 11.42 0.91 -10.21
N CYS A 253 12.07 -0.17 -10.64
CA CYS A 253 13.43 -0.52 -10.18
C CYS A 253 14.43 0.58 -10.51
N LYS A 254 14.39 1.14 -11.73
CA LYS A 254 15.25 2.25 -12.15
C LYS A 254 15.00 3.49 -11.29
N MET A 255 13.74 3.89 -11.13
CA MET A 255 13.35 5.07 -10.34
C MET A 255 13.69 4.92 -8.85
N ALA A 256 13.50 3.73 -8.27
CA ALA A 256 13.79 3.45 -6.88
C ALA A 256 15.27 3.17 -6.59
N GLY A 257 16.10 2.99 -7.63
CA GLY A 257 17.52 2.66 -7.51
C GLY A 257 17.75 1.31 -6.85
N ILE A 258 17.05 0.27 -7.32
CA ILE A 258 17.24 -1.12 -6.91
C ILE A 258 17.42 -2.01 -8.15
N PRO A 259 18.16 -3.14 -8.05
CA PRO A 259 18.30 -4.06 -9.16
C PRO A 259 16.94 -4.62 -9.57
N ASP A 260 16.80 -4.94 -10.85
CA ASP A 260 15.69 -5.73 -11.33
C ASP A 260 15.91 -7.19 -10.91
N SER A 261 15.00 -7.71 -10.10
CA SER A 261 14.97 -9.11 -9.68
C SER A 261 13.93 -9.93 -10.45
N ALA A 262 13.37 -9.38 -11.53
CA ALA A 262 12.47 -10.09 -12.44
C ALA A 262 13.19 -11.14 -13.30
#